data_AF-A0A522LZK6-F1
#
_entry.id   AF-A0A522LZK6-F1
#
_cell.length_a   1.000
_cell.length_b   1.000
_cell.length_c   1.000
_cell.angle_alpha   90.00
_cell.angle_beta   90.00
_cell.angle_gamma   90.00
#
_symmetry.space_group_name_H-M   'P 1'
#
loop_
_entity.id
_entity.type
_entity.pdbx_description
1 polymer ?
#
loop_
_entity_poly.entity_id
_entity_poly.type
_entity_poly.pdbx_seq_one_letter_code
_entity_poly.pdbx_strand_id
1 'polypeptide(L)'
;MPRVCPVCLKLSEDDVARCECGYSFDAGEELVGSRTVEVVRQATTEDQYEKFYAARLEQAQNEVKSLIARYGTSGWTPAQRAEIEQAIKQVEKAKADLNDQRQRTGDAQKHLEQAKTRVQLRHLDSLTKKKI
;
A
#
# COMPACT_ATOMS: atom_id res chain seq x y z
N MET A 1 -12.74 -0.28 9.00
CA MET A 1 -11.40 -0.80 8.70
C MET A 1 -11.56 -2.29 8.42
N PRO A 2 -11.22 -2.76 7.21
CA PRO A 2 -11.52 -4.13 6.77
C PRO A 2 -11.01 -5.17 7.76
N ARG A 3 -11.84 -6.19 8.02
CA ARG A 3 -11.47 -7.29 8.90
C ARG A 3 -10.45 -8.18 8.21
N VAL A 4 -9.40 -8.58 8.92
CA VAL A 4 -8.42 -9.55 8.41
C VAL A 4 -8.77 -10.91 8.96
N CYS A 5 -9.05 -11.87 8.08
CA CYS A 5 -9.26 -13.25 8.50
C CYS A 5 -7.94 -13.85 9.01
N PRO A 6 -7.84 -14.31 10.26
CA PRO A 6 -6.60 -14.89 10.78
C PRO A 6 -6.28 -16.26 10.17
N VAL A 7 -7.27 -16.92 9.56
CA VAL A 7 -7.16 -18.27 8.99
C VAL A 7 -6.69 -18.26 7.53
N CYS A 8 -7.06 -17.26 6.74
CA CYS A 8 -6.64 -17.21 5.32
C CYS A 8 -6.01 -15.87 4.91
N LEU A 9 -5.95 -14.90 5.83
CA LEU A 9 -5.38 -13.56 5.64
C LEU A 9 -6.09 -12.72 4.56
N LYS A 10 -7.29 -13.14 4.13
CA LYS A 10 -8.14 -12.35 3.25
C LYS A 10 -8.71 -11.14 4.02
N LEU A 11 -8.73 -10.00 3.34
CA LEU A 11 -9.50 -8.84 3.78
C LEU A 11 -10.98 -9.10 3.51
N SER A 12 -11.79 -8.87 4.52
CA SER A 12 -13.26 -8.93 4.45
C SER A 12 -13.82 -7.54 4.77
N GLU A 13 -15.00 -7.25 4.24
CA GLU A 13 -15.73 -6.02 4.56
C GLU A 13 -16.09 -5.97 6.06
N ASP A 14 -16.31 -4.77 6.58
CA ASP A 14 -16.45 -4.52 8.03
C ASP A 14 -17.68 -5.20 8.65
N ASP A 15 -18.71 -5.45 7.84
CA ASP A 15 -20.03 -5.98 8.17
C ASP A 15 -20.18 -7.48 7.92
N VAL A 16 -19.16 -8.13 7.36
CA VAL A 16 -19.18 -9.56 7.07
C VAL A 16 -18.93 -10.36 8.36
N ALA A 17 -19.91 -11.17 8.75
CA ALA A 17 -19.84 -12.04 9.92
C ALA A 17 -18.92 -13.26 9.72
N ARG A 18 -18.70 -13.70 8.48
CA ARG A 18 -17.85 -14.86 8.14
C ARG A 18 -16.97 -14.64 6.92
N CYS A 19 -15.70 -14.99 7.04
CA CYS A 19 -14.82 -15.07 5.88
C CYS A 19 -15.23 -16.23 4.96
N GLU A 20 -14.95 -16.11 3.66
CA GLU A 20 -15.16 -17.19 2.66
C GLU A 20 -14.50 -18.52 3.03
N CYS A 21 -13.43 -18.51 3.83
CA CYS A 21 -12.79 -19.73 4.32
C CYS A 21 -13.54 -20.41 5.48
N GLY A 22 -14.70 -19.88 5.88
CA GLY A 22 -15.55 -20.40 6.97
C GLY A 22 -15.23 -19.86 8.36
N TYR A 23 -14.22 -18.99 8.51
CA TYR A 23 -13.91 -18.35 9.80
C TYR A 23 -15.01 -17.37 10.21
N SER A 24 -15.49 -17.45 11.44
CA SER A 24 -16.50 -16.56 12.00
C SER A 24 -15.87 -15.42 12.79
N PHE A 25 -16.18 -14.18 12.42
CA PHE A 25 -15.68 -13.00 13.11
C PHE A 25 -16.47 -12.66 14.39
N ASP A 26 -17.66 -13.24 14.58
CA ASP A 26 -18.52 -13.03 15.76
C ASP A 26 -18.11 -13.86 16.99
N ALA A 27 -17.21 -14.83 16.82
CA ALA A 27 -16.58 -15.48 17.95
C ALA A 27 -15.54 -14.49 18.49
N GLY A 28 -15.87 -13.80 19.58
CA GLY A 28 -15.13 -12.67 20.17
C GLY A 28 -13.69 -12.91 20.62
N GLU A 29 -12.93 -13.80 19.98
CA GLU A 29 -11.48 -13.76 19.99
C GLU A 29 -11.01 -12.58 19.14
N GLU A 30 -10.86 -11.46 19.83
CA GLU A 30 -10.19 -10.27 19.37
C GLU A 30 -8.72 -10.60 19.07
N LEU A 31 -8.45 -11.23 17.90
CA LEU A 31 -7.11 -11.44 17.34
C LEU A 31 -6.49 -10.11 16.84
N VAL A 32 -6.80 -9.02 17.53
CA VAL A 32 -6.20 -7.70 17.38
C VAL A 32 -4.78 -7.81 17.94
N GLY A 33 -3.80 -7.98 17.05
CA GLY A 33 -2.38 -8.10 17.42
C GLY A 33 -1.71 -9.43 17.04
N SER A 34 -2.39 -10.31 16.30
CA SER A 34 -1.69 -11.41 15.64
C SER A 34 -0.64 -10.83 14.68
N ARG A 35 0.64 -11.21 14.84
CA ARG A 35 1.75 -10.82 13.94
C ARG A 35 1.41 -11.06 12.46
N THR A 36 0.56 -12.03 12.16
CA THR A 36 0.11 -12.34 10.80
C THR A 36 -0.94 -11.34 10.29
N VAL A 37 -1.82 -10.86 11.17
CA VAL A 37 -2.78 -9.79 10.85
C VAL A 37 -2.07 -8.46 10.63
N GLU A 38 -1.03 -8.18 11.42
CA GLU A 38 -0.20 -6.98 11.25
C GLU A 38 0.50 -6.94 9.88
N VAL A 39 0.96 -8.07 9.37
CA VAL A 39 1.56 -8.16 8.02
C VAL A 39 0.56 -7.76 6.94
N VAL A 40 -0.70 -8.21 7.05
CA VAL A 40 -1.76 -7.84 6.10
C VAL A 40 -2.07 -6.34 6.18
N ARG A 41 -2.18 -5.81 7.40
CA ARG A 41 -2.41 -4.37 7.63
C ARG A 41 -1.26 -3.55 7.05
N GLN A 42 -0.02 -3.92 7.33
CA GLN A 42 1.16 -3.25 6.80
C GLN A 42 1.15 -3.24 5.27
N ALA A 43 0.97 -4.40 4.62
CA ALA A 43 0.91 -4.46 3.15
C ALA A 43 -0.21 -3.59 2.56
N THR A 44 -1.36 -3.51 3.23
CA THR A 44 -2.48 -2.63 2.82
C THR A 44 -2.11 -1.15 2.98
N THR A 45 -1.47 -0.79 4.09
CA THR A 45 -1.01 0.57 4.36
C THR A 45 0.06 1.01 3.36
N GLU A 46 1.02 0.14 3.01
CA GLU A 46 2.05 0.48 2.03
C GLU A 46 1.45 0.71 0.62
N ASP A 47 0.45 -0.07 0.21
CA ASP A 47 -0.30 0.15 -1.05
C ASP A 47 -1.03 1.50 -1.07
N GLN A 48 -1.64 1.89 0.05
CA GLN A 48 -2.27 3.21 0.20
C GLN A 48 -1.23 4.34 0.11
N TYR A 49 -0.07 4.17 0.73
CA TYR A 49 1.02 5.13 0.62
C TYR A 49 1.58 5.21 -0.81
N GLU A 50 1.70 4.10 -1.54
CA GLU A 50 2.11 4.15 -2.96
C GLU A 50 1.17 5.02 -3.78
N LYS A 51 -0.16 4.85 -3.61
CA LYS A 51 -1.17 5.70 -4.27
C LYS A 51 -1.02 7.18 -3.89
N PHE A 52 -0.77 7.47 -2.61
CA PHE A 52 -0.53 8.82 -2.13
C PHE A 52 0.71 9.45 -2.81
N TYR A 53 1.83 8.75 -2.88
CA TYR A 53 3.05 9.26 -3.52
C TYR A 53 2.91 9.39 -5.04
N ALA A 54 2.13 8.51 -5.68
CA ALA A 54 1.80 8.63 -7.10
C ALA A 54 0.99 9.90 -7.37
N ALA A 55 -0.04 10.18 -6.57
CA ALA A 55 -0.82 11.42 -6.68
C ALA A 55 0.04 12.67 -6.42
N ARG A 56 0.97 12.60 -5.48
CA ARG A 56 1.91 13.70 -5.20
C ARG A 56 2.86 13.98 -6.37
N LEU A 57 3.34 12.93 -7.05
CA LEU A 57 4.13 13.09 -8.28
C LEU A 57 3.30 13.75 -9.38
N GLU A 58 2.05 13.32 -9.57
CA GLU A 58 1.14 13.92 -10.55
C GLU A 58 0.90 15.41 -10.27
N GLN A 59 0.65 15.78 -9.01
CA GLN A 59 0.49 17.17 -8.59
C GLN A 59 1.74 18.01 -8.92
N ALA A 60 2.94 17.51 -8.60
CA ALA A 60 4.19 18.21 -8.90
C ALA A 60 4.40 18.39 -10.42
N GLN A 61 4.03 17.39 -11.23
CA GLN A 61 4.10 17.48 -12.69
C GLN A 61 3.10 18.50 -13.24
N ASN A 62 1.89 18.53 -12.70
CA ASN A 62 0.86 19.48 -13.10
C ASN A 62 1.25 20.92 -12.73
N GLU A 63 2.01 21.12 -11.65
CA GLU A 63 2.55 22.44 -11.31
C GLU A 63 3.59 22.92 -12.33
N VAL A 64 4.51 22.05 -12.76
CA VAL A 64 5.44 22.42 -13.84
C VAL A 64 4.67 22.78 -15.12
N LYS A 65 3.65 22.01 -15.49
CA LYS A 65 2.79 22.32 -16.64
C LYS A 65 2.05 23.65 -16.46
N SER A 66 1.55 23.95 -15.26
CA SER A 66 0.83 25.19 -14.97
C SER A 66 1.74 26.41 -15.13
N LEU A 67 2.99 26.32 -14.65
CA LEU A 67 4.00 27.38 -14.79
C LEU A 67 4.38 27.60 -16.25
N ILE A 68 4.62 26.53 -17.02
CA ILE A 68 4.93 26.63 -18.45
C ILE A 68 3.74 27.23 -19.22
N ALA A 69 2.51 26.85 -18.90
CA ALA A 69 1.32 27.43 -19.52
C ALA A 69 1.18 28.93 -19.19
N ARG A 70 1.52 29.33 -17.97
CA ARG A 70 1.45 30.73 -17.51
C ARG A 70 2.53 31.61 -18.13
N TYR A 71 3.78 31.14 -18.17
CA TYR A 71 4.93 31.92 -18.62
C TYR A 71 5.26 31.75 -20.10
N GLY A 72 4.58 30.83 -20.79
CA GLY A 72 4.93 30.43 -22.14
C GLY A 72 6.23 29.62 -22.17
N THR A 73 6.74 29.36 -23.37
CA THR A 73 7.89 28.46 -23.59
C THR A 73 9.22 29.20 -23.80
N SER A 74 9.22 30.53 -23.82
CA SER A 74 10.43 31.34 -24.05
C SER A 74 10.34 32.72 -23.39
N GLY A 75 11.47 33.42 -23.29
CA GLY A 75 11.52 34.78 -22.75
C GLY A 75 11.45 34.87 -21.22
N TRP A 76 11.72 33.77 -20.50
CA TRP A 76 11.61 33.73 -19.05
C TRP A 76 12.59 34.66 -18.35
N THR A 77 12.06 35.46 -17.43
CA THR A 77 12.83 36.26 -16.47
C THR A 77 13.60 35.35 -15.51
N PRO A 78 14.67 35.85 -14.86
CA PRO A 78 15.41 35.07 -13.86
C PRO A 78 14.53 34.51 -12.73
N ALA A 79 13.53 35.27 -12.28
CA ALA A 79 12.60 34.82 -11.24
C ALA A 79 11.72 33.64 -11.71
N GLN A 80 11.18 33.72 -12.92
CA GLN A 80 10.38 32.63 -13.51
C GLN A 80 11.21 31.37 -13.74
N ARG A 81 12.48 31.51 -14.15
CA ARG A 81 13.39 30.37 -14.27
C ARG A 81 13.60 29.68 -12.92
N ALA A 82 13.87 30.45 -11.87
CA ALA A 82 14.07 29.91 -10.53
C ALA A 82 12.82 29.16 -10.02
N GLU A 83 11.62 29.68 -10.30
CA GLU A 83 10.35 29.05 -9.92
C GLU A 83 10.13 27.72 -10.66
N ILE A 84 10.34 27.69 -11.99
CA ILE A 84 10.25 26.47 -12.79
C ILE A 84 11.30 25.44 -12.34
N GLU A 85 12.55 25.87 -12.11
CA GLU A 85 13.61 25.00 -11.61
C GLU A 85 13.27 24.40 -10.24
N GLN A 86 12.66 25.20 -9.34
CA GLN A 86 12.18 24.71 -8.06
C GLN A 86 11.07 23.68 -8.22
N ALA A 87 10.11 23.91 -9.12
CA ALA A 87 9.03 22.96 -9.40
C ALA A 87 9.58 21.65 -10.00
N ILE A 88 10.58 21.72 -10.90
CA ILE A 88 11.27 20.54 -11.44
C ILE A 88 11.95 19.74 -10.31
N LYS A 89 12.64 20.41 -9.38
CA LYS A 89 13.23 19.76 -8.20
C LYS A 89 12.18 19.05 -7.33
N GLN A 90 10.97 19.60 -7.21
CA GLN A 90 9.87 18.92 -6.51
C GLN A 90 9.41 17.66 -7.25
N VAL A 91 9.36 17.68 -8.58
CA VAL A 91 9.07 16.48 -9.39
C VAL A 91 10.13 15.40 -9.17
N GLU A 92 11.40 15.76 -9.19
CA GLU A 92 12.51 14.82 -8.95
C GLU A 92 12.42 14.20 -7.56
N LYS A 93 12.17 15.03 -6.53
CA LYS A 93 11.94 14.54 -5.16
C LYS A 93 10.73 13.60 -5.08
N ALA A 94 9.61 13.96 -5.68
CA ALA A 94 8.40 13.12 -5.67
C ALA A 94 8.61 11.78 -6.40
N LYS A 95 9.43 11.76 -7.46
CA LYS A 95 9.84 10.51 -8.13
C LYS A 95 10.68 9.62 -7.21
N ALA A 96 11.65 10.21 -6.51
CA ALA A 96 12.49 9.48 -5.56
C ALA A 96 11.65 8.91 -4.41
N ASP A 97 10.79 9.73 -3.80
CA ASP A 97 9.87 9.31 -2.74
C ASP A 97 8.97 8.14 -3.20
N LEU A 98 8.40 8.23 -4.41
CA LEU A 98 7.55 7.15 -4.98
C LEU A 98 8.35 5.87 -5.24
N ASN A 99 9.60 6.00 -5.71
CA ASN A 99 10.45 4.84 -5.95
C ASN A 99 10.80 4.11 -4.64
N ASP A 100 11.14 4.85 -3.59
CA ASP A 100 11.40 4.29 -2.26
C ASP A 100 10.13 3.62 -1.70
N GLN A 101 8.96 4.24 -1.90
CA GLN A 101 7.69 3.65 -1.49
C GLN A 101 7.36 2.36 -2.25
N ARG A 102 7.64 2.29 -3.55
CA ARG A 102 7.47 1.06 -4.34
C ARG A 102 8.32 -0.09 -3.83
N GLN A 103 9.54 0.19 -3.38
CA GLN A 103 10.39 -0.82 -2.75
C GLN A 103 9.76 -1.34 -1.46
N ARG A 104 9.33 -0.44 -0.57
CA ARG A 104 8.65 -0.81 0.69
C ARG A 104 7.38 -1.62 0.45
N THR A 105 6.57 -1.21 -0.52
CA THR A 105 5.33 -1.91 -0.92
C THR A 105 5.64 -3.30 -1.44
N GLY A 106 6.65 -3.44 -2.31
CA GLY A 106 7.11 -4.73 -2.81
C GLY A 106 7.60 -5.67 -1.70
N ASP A 107 8.33 -5.15 -0.71
CA ASP A 107 8.81 -5.96 0.42
C ASP A 107 7.67 -6.37 1.36
N ALA A 108 6.73 -5.46 1.65
CA ALA A 108 5.54 -5.77 2.44
C ALA A 108 4.66 -6.83 1.76
N GLN A 109 4.50 -6.76 0.43
CA GLN A 109 3.80 -7.78 -0.35
C GLN A 109 4.51 -9.14 -0.30
N LYS A 110 5.84 -9.19 -0.43
CA LYS A 110 6.60 -10.46 -0.27
C LYS A 110 6.38 -11.07 1.11
N HIS A 111 6.41 -10.25 2.18
CA HIS A 111 6.15 -10.73 3.53
C HIS A 111 4.71 -11.25 3.70
N LEU A 112 3.73 -10.60 3.07
CA LEU A 112 2.36 -11.07 3.05
C LEU A 112 2.23 -12.42 2.33
N GLU A 113 2.83 -12.59 1.16
CA GLU A 113 2.78 -13.87 0.43
C GLU A 113 3.46 -14.99 1.23
N GLN A 114 4.61 -14.73 1.85
CA GLN A 114 5.24 -15.68 2.76
C GLN A 114 4.34 -16.05 3.95
N ALA A 115 3.62 -15.07 4.52
CA ALA A 115 2.67 -15.32 5.60
C ALA A 115 1.50 -16.19 5.15
N LYS A 116 0.92 -15.92 3.96
CA LYS A 116 -0.14 -16.74 3.37
C LYS A 116 0.31 -18.18 3.17
N THR A 117 1.50 -18.39 2.59
CA THR A 117 2.06 -19.73 2.40
C THR A 117 2.22 -20.47 3.73
N ARG A 118 2.75 -19.82 4.77
CA ARG A 118 2.88 -20.44 6.11
C ARG A 118 1.53 -20.86 6.70
N VAL A 119 0.51 -20.03 6.53
CA VAL A 119 -0.83 -20.32 7.04
C VAL A 119 -1.47 -21.48 6.26
N GLN A 120 -1.32 -21.52 4.94
CA GLN A 120 -1.80 -22.63 4.11
C GLN A 120 -1.15 -23.96 4.49
N LEU A 121 0.18 -23.97 4.69
CA LEU A 121 0.90 -25.18 5.11
C LEU A 121 0.41 -25.69 6.47
N ARG A 122 0.23 -24.80 7.46
CA ARG A 122 -0.34 -25.16 8.77
C ARG A 122 -1.75 -25.74 8.64
N HIS A 123 -2.56 -25.18 7.74
CA HIS A 123 -3.90 -25.68 7.49
C HIS A 123 -3.87 -27.10 6.92
N LEU A 124 -3.03 -27.35 5.90
CA LEU A 124 -2.83 -28.68 5.33
C LEU A 124 -2.36 -29.70 6.38
N ASP A 125 -1.39 -29.34 7.21
CA ASP A 125 -0.89 -30.19 8.30
C ASP A 125 -1.98 -30.52 9.34
N SER A 126 -2.88 -29.56 9.62
CA SER A 126 -4.00 -29.79 10.54
C SER A 126 -5.03 -30.77 9.97
N LEU A 127 -5.24 -30.75 8.65
CA LEU A 127 -6.18 -31.65 7.96
C LEU A 127 -5.61 -33.07 7.86
N THR A 128 -4.30 -33.21 7.65
CA THR A 128 -3.65 -34.53 7.60
C THR A 128 -3.59 -35.19 8.97
N LYS A 129 -3.34 -34.42 10.04
CA LYS A 129 -3.33 -34.93 11.42
C LYS A 129 -4.72 -35.34 11.96
N LYS A 130 -5.81 -34.78 11.43
CA LYS A 130 -7.19 -35.15 11.81
C LYS A 130 -7.69 -36.47 11.17
N LYS A 131 -6.93 -37.06 10.25
CA LYS A 131 -7.29 -38.30 9.54
C LYS A 131 -6.72 -39.59 10.17
N ILE A 132 -6.21 -39.52 11.40
CA ILE A 132 -5.75 -40.66 12.21
C ILE A 132 -6.55 -40.64 13.51
#